data_AF-A0A382HB94-F1
#
_entry.id   AF-A0A382HB94-F1
#
_cell.length_a   1.000
_cell.length_b   1.000
_cell.length_c   1.000
_cell.angle_alpha   90.00
_cell.angle_beta   90.00
_cell.angle_gamma   90.00
#
_symmetry.space_group_name_H-M   'P 1'
#
loop_
_entity.id
_entity.type
_entity.pdbx_description
1 polymer ?
#
loop_
_entity_poly.entity_id
_entity_poly.type
_entity_poly.pdbx_seq_one_letter_code
_entity_poly.pdbx_strand_id
1 'polypeptide(L)'
;MARTYYFTLAGEPFSPNAETGDDAVAKGNAIKVDDVPDGIEAWRMSINPETKELTIVGGAGGDEAAAVTERETKADEEAVVLAKKAEDLLKAEVAETKRLQDAGLA
;
A
#
# COMPACT_ATOMS: atom_id res chain seq x y z
N MET A 1 -1.41 21.15 -16.39
CA MET A 1 -2.85 21.07 -16.12
C MET A 1 -3.04 19.98 -15.08
N ALA A 2 -4.15 19.96 -14.36
CA ALA A 2 -4.49 18.88 -13.44
C ALA A 2 -5.54 18.00 -14.12
N ARG A 3 -5.44 16.69 -13.92
CA ARG A 3 -6.36 15.69 -14.49
C ARG A 3 -7.09 14.95 -13.37
N THR A 4 -8.27 14.43 -13.70
CA THR A 4 -8.98 13.48 -12.85
C THR A 4 -8.36 12.10 -12.98
N TYR A 5 -8.12 11.45 -11.85
CA TYR A 5 -7.73 10.06 -11.77
C TYR A 5 -8.50 9.33 -10.66
N TYR A 6 -8.73 8.03 -10.86
CA TYR A 6 -9.45 7.19 -9.93
C TYR A 6 -8.50 6.18 -9.32
N PHE A 7 -8.67 5.94 -8.02
CA PHE A 7 -7.82 5.07 -7.22
C PHE A 7 -8.65 4.03 -6.49
N THR A 8 -8.07 2.87 -6.21
CA THR A 8 -8.74 1.83 -5.43
C THR A 8 -8.87 2.26 -3.96
N LEU A 9 -9.71 1.56 -3.19
CA LEU A 9 -9.75 1.74 -1.73
C LEU A 9 -8.43 1.39 -1.02
N ALA A 10 -7.53 0.65 -1.68
CA ALA A 10 -6.18 0.38 -1.18
C ALA A 10 -5.20 1.54 -1.47
N GLY A 11 -5.64 2.57 -2.19
CA GLY A 11 -4.80 3.71 -2.56
C GLY A 11 -3.99 3.50 -3.84
N GLU A 12 -4.27 2.45 -4.61
CA GLU A 12 -3.55 2.12 -5.85
C GLU A 12 -4.18 2.81 -7.07
N PRO A 13 -3.40 3.13 -8.11
CA PRO A 13 -3.93 3.74 -9.32
C PRO A 13 -4.89 2.77 -10.02
N PHE A 14 -6.15 3.17 -10.18
CA PHE A 14 -7.20 2.32 -10.78
C PHE A 14 -7.40 2.62 -12.26
N SER A 15 -7.80 3.84 -12.59
CA SER A 15 -8.10 4.21 -13.98
C SER A 15 -8.14 5.73 -14.14
N PRO A 16 -7.77 6.28 -15.32
CA PRO A 16 -8.05 7.66 -15.68
C PRO A 16 -9.44 7.84 -16.33
N ASN A 17 -10.15 6.77 -16.69
CA ASN A 17 -11.42 6.88 -17.42
C ASN A 17 -12.57 7.29 -16.51
N ALA A 18 -13.29 8.36 -16.87
CA ALA A 18 -14.38 8.89 -16.07
C ALA A 18 -15.56 7.92 -15.93
N GLU A 19 -15.97 7.24 -17.01
CA GLU A 19 -17.11 6.32 -16.94
C GLU A 19 -16.83 5.12 -16.02
N THR A 20 -15.67 4.47 -16.21
CA THR A 20 -15.26 3.32 -15.39
C THR A 20 -14.96 3.74 -13.95
N GLY A 21 -14.36 4.92 -13.78
CA GLY A 21 -14.00 5.48 -12.50
C GLY A 21 -15.20 5.88 -11.65
N ASP A 22 -16.13 6.67 -12.21
CA ASP A 22 -17.34 7.10 -11.50
C ASP A 22 -18.25 5.91 -11.17
N ASP A 23 -18.33 4.88 -12.02
CA ASP A 23 -19.05 3.62 -11.69
C ASP A 23 -18.39 2.90 -10.50
N ALA A 24 -17.06 2.81 -10.48
CA ALA A 24 -16.33 2.20 -9.36
C ALA A 24 -16.48 3.02 -8.06
N VAL A 25 -16.51 4.35 -8.15
CA VAL A 25 -16.76 5.24 -7.01
C VAL A 25 -18.19 5.08 -6.50
N ALA A 26 -19.19 5.02 -7.40
CA ALA A 26 -20.59 4.80 -7.04
C ALA A 26 -20.81 3.44 -6.36
N LYS A 27 -20.04 2.42 -6.75
CA LYS A 27 -20.02 1.09 -6.11
C LYS A 27 -19.25 1.06 -4.80
N GLY A 28 -18.58 2.15 -4.42
CA GLY A 28 -17.75 2.22 -3.23
C GLY A 28 -16.43 1.47 -3.35
N ASN A 29 -15.96 1.19 -4.57
CA ASN A 29 -14.71 0.46 -4.84
C ASN A 29 -13.53 1.38 -5.19
N ALA A 30 -13.80 2.65 -5.48
CA ALA A 30 -12.79 3.62 -5.90
C ALA A 30 -12.99 5.01 -5.28
N ILE A 31 -11.94 5.82 -5.35
CA ILE A 31 -11.87 7.20 -4.90
C ILE A 31 -11.49 8.07 -6.09
N LYS A 32 -12.24 9.14 -6.32
CA LYS A 32 -11.99 10.14 -7.37
C LYS A 32 -11.08 11.24 -6.85
N VAL A 33 -10.08 11.62 -7.64
CA VAL A 33 -9.14 12.71 -7.35
C VAL A 33 -9.01 13.59 -8.59
N ASP A 34 -9.36 14.87 -8.47
CA ASP A 34 -9.38 15.82 -9.61
C ASP A 34 -8.08 16.65 -9.75
N ASP A 35 -7.18 16.59 -8.77
CA ASP A 35 -5.94 17.39 -8.70
C ASP A 35 -4.68 16.54 -8.96
N VAL A 36 -4.72 15.68 -9.98
CA VAL A 36 -3.55 14.84 -10.32
C VAL A 36 -2.67 15.55 -11.35
N PRO A 37 -1.35 15.67 -11.12
CA PRO A 37 -0.45 16.28 -12.09
C PRO A 37 -0.41 15.51 -13.41
N ASP A 38 -0.46 16.26 -14.52
CA ASP A 38 -0.19 15.72 -15.85
C ASP A 38 1.28 15.29 -16.00
N GLY A 39 1.52 14.25 -16.80
CA GLY A 39 2.87 13.76 -17.11
C GLY A 39 3.44 12.78 -16.09
N ILE A 40 2.74 12.50 -14.99
CA ILE A 40 3.12 11.46 -14.03
C ILE A 40 2.50 10.12 -14.43
N GLU A 41 3.32 9.08 -14.46
CA GLU A 41 2.88 7.72 -14.78
C GLU A 41 2.03 7.13 -13.64
N ALA A 42 1.04 6.31 -13.99
CA ALA A 42 0.07 5.80 -13.03
C ALA A 42 0.72 5.08 -11.83
N TRP A 43 1.73 4.26 -12.09
CA TRP A 43 2.46 3.48 -11.08
C TRP A 43 3.24 4.34 -10.08
N ARG A 44 3.46 5.63 -10.37
CA ARG A 44 4.08 6.58 -9.45
C ARG A 44 3.06 7.29 -8.56
N MET A 45 1.77 7.06 -8.74
CA MET A 45 0.72 7.75 -8.00
C MET A 45 0.07 6.79 -7.02
N SER A 46 -0.15 7.23 -5.80
CA SER A 46 -0.93 6.53 -4.79
C SER A 46 -1.73 7.55 -3.98
N ILE A 47 -2.80 7.12 -3.31
CA ILE A 47 -3.55 8.01 -2.42
C ILE A 47 -3.69 7.36 -1.06
N ASN A 48 -3.67 8.17 -0.02
CA ASN A 48 -4.09 7.72 1.29
C ASN A 48 -5.63 7.63 1.34
N PRO A 49 -6.24 6.43 1.44
CA PRO A 49 -7.70 6.29 1.42
C PRO A 49 -8.40 6.96 2.62
N GLU A 50 -7.68 7.20 3.72
CA GLU A 50 -8.22 7.88 4.92
C GLU A 50 -8.20 9.40 4.77
N THR A 51 -7.06 9.98 4.36
CA THR A 51 -6.90 11.44 4.25
C THR A 51 -7.23 11.99 2.85
N LYS A 52 -7.38 11.10 1.86
CA LYS A 52 -7.55 11.39 0.43
C LYS A 52 -6.39 12.20 -0.16
N GLU A 53 -5.23 12.21 0.50
CA GLU A 53 -4.03 12.87 -0.01
C GLU A 53 -3.40 12.06 -1.14
N LEU A 54 -3.12 12.73 -2.26
CA LEU A 54 -2.35 12.18 -3.35
C LEU A 54 -0.86 12.19 -3.00
N THR A 55 -0.25 11.01 -3.03
CA THR A 55 1.19 10.80 -2.88
C THR A 55 1.77 10.44 -4.24
N ILE A 56 2.85 11.13 -4.63
CA ILE A 56 3.58 10.82 -5.85
C ILE A 56 4.95 10.29 -5.45
N VAL A 57 5.19 9.03 -5.80
CA VAL A 57 6.45 8.33 -5.60
C VAL A 57 7.51 9.02 -6.46
N GLY A 58 8.55 9.56 -5.80
CA GLY A 58 9.54 10.46 -6.42
C GLY A 58 9.25 11.96 -6.27
N GLY A 59 8.23 12.32 -5.48
CA GLY A 59 7.83 13.71 -5.22
C GLY A 59 7.12 14.36 -6.41
N ALA A 60 6.68 15.62 -6.23
CA ALA A 60 5.88 16.36 -7.21
C ALA A 60 6.55 16.54 -8.59
N GLY A 61 7.87 16.35 -8.68
CA GLY A 61 8.65 16.43 -9.92
C GLY A 61 8.89 15.10 -10.63
N GLY A 62 8.44 13.96 -10.06
CA GLY A 62 8.69 12.64 -10.64
C GLY A 62 10.16 12.24 -10.62
N ASP A 63 10.88 12.55 -9.54
CA ASP A 63 12.30 12.24 -9.39
C ASP A 63 12.49 10.72 -9.28
N GLU A 64 13.10 10.15 -10.32
CA GLU A 64 13.19 8.70 -10.49
C GLU A 64 14.07 8.03 -9.43
N ALA A 65 15.10 8.74 -8.93
CA ALA A 65 15.96 8.23 -7.87
C ALA A 65 15.19 8.13 -6.54
N ALA A 66 14.44 9.17 -6.18
CA ALA A 66 13.58 9.14 -5.01
C ALA A 66 12.46 8.10 -5.13
N ALA A 67 11.91 7.92 -6.35
CA ALA A 67 10.86 6.93 -6.61
C ALA A 67 11.34 5.49 -6.37
N VAL A 68 12.57 5.17 -6.80
CA VAL A 68 13.17 3.84 -6.57
C VAL A 68 13.49 3.65 -5.08
N THR A 69 14.09 4.64 -4.42
CA THR A 69 14.42 4.54 -2.98
C THR A 69 13.17 4.36 -2.12
N GLU A 70 12.07 5.03 -2.43
CA GLU A 70 10.83 4.90 -1.66
C GLU A 70 10.17 3.53 -1.88
N ARG A 71 10.25 3.00 -3.10
CA ARG A 71 9.80 1.63 -3.39
C ARG A 71 10.62 0.58 -2.64
N GLU A 72 11.95 0.75 -2.59
CA GLU A 72 12.83 -0.14 -1.82
C GLU A 72 12.58 -0.04 -0.32
N THR A 73 12.36 1.17 0.20
CA THR A 73 12.06 1.40 1.62
C THR A 73 10.76 0.73 2.05
N LYS A 74 9.68 0.88 1.26
CA LYS A 74 8.40 0.20 1.54
C LYS A 74 8.53 -1.33 1.53
N ALA A 75 9.31 -1.88 0.59
CA ALA A 75 9.55 -3.32 0.53
C ALA A 75 10.30 -3.82 1.77
N ASP A 76 11.25 -3.04 2.28
CA ASP A 76 12.00 -3.36 3.51
C ASP A 76 11.09 -3.30 4.75
N GLU A 77 10.21 -2.30 4.85
CA GLU A 77 9.25 -2.19 5.97
C GLU A 77 8.26 -3.36 6.01
N GLU A 78 7.71 -3.78 4.86
CA GLU A 78 6.84 -4.97 4.80
C GLU A 78 7.59 -6.25 5.20
N ALA A 79 8.85 -6.39 4.77
CA ALA A 79 9.69 -7.53 5.13
C ALA A 79 9.96 -7.58 6.65
N VAL A 80 10.22 -6.43 7.28
CA VAL A 80 10.44 -6.34 8.73
C VAL A 80 9.18 -6.67 9.53
N VAL A 81 8.00 -6.22 9.07
CA VAL A 81 6.72 -6.55 9.72
C VAL A 81 6.42 -8.04 9.63
N LEU A 82 6.64 -8.64 8.45
CA LEU A 82 6.46 -10.08 8.25
C LEU A 82 7.44 -10.90 9.10
N ALA A 83 8.71 -10.49 9.16
CA ALA A 83 9.73 -11.14 9.98
C ALA A 83 9.36 -11.11 11.47
N LYS A 84 8.89 -9.96 11.98
CA LYS A 84 8.42 -9.84 13.38
C LYS A 84 7.22 -10.74 13.67
N LYS A 85 6.24 -10.81 12.77
CA LYS A 85 5.10 -11.73 12.90
C LYS A 85 5.54 -13.20 12.93
N ALA A 86 6.49 -13.57 12.07
CA ALA A 86 7.02 -14.93 12.03
C ALA A 86 7.75 -15.27 13.35
N GLU A 87 8.56 -14.36 13.89
CA GLU A 87 9.25 -14.55 15.17
C GLU A 87 8.29 -14.73 16.36
N ASP A 88 7.19 -13.99 16.39
CA ASP A 88 6.18 -14.07 17.45
C ASP A 88 5.47 -15.43 17.45
N LEU A 89 5.10 -15.92 16.26
CA LEU A 89 4.52 -17.26 16.07
C LEU A 89 5.50 -18.37 16.49
N LEU A 90 6.78 -18.23 16.14
CA LEU A 90 7.81 -19.21 16.47
C LEU A 90 8.07 -19.24 17.99
N LYS A 91 8.06 -18.08 18.67
CA LYS A 91 8.13 -18.03 20.14
C LYS A 91 6.90 -18.64 20.79
N ALA A 92 5.70 -18.45 20.23
CA ALA A 92 4.48 -19.07 20.73
C ALA A 92 4.52 -20.60 20.63
N GLU A 93 4.91 -21.14 19.47
CA GLU A 93 5.10 -22.59 19.24
C GLU A 93 6.15 -23.19 20.19
N VAL A 94 7.28 -22.52 20.37
CA VAL A 94 8.34 -22.98 21.29
C VAL A 94 7.86 -22.95 22.75
N ALA A 95 7.10 -21.92 23.14
CA ALA A 95 6.54 -21.83 24.48
C ALA A 95 5.48 -22.92 24.73
N GLU A 96 4.65 -23.22 23.73
CA GLU A 96 3.66 -24.30 23.79
C GLU A 96 4.32 -25.68 23.84
N THR A 97 5.30 -25.93 22.98
CA THR A 97 6.11 -27.17 22.99
C THR A 97 6.79 -27.38 24.35
N LYS A 98 7.34 -26.32 24.94
CA LYS A 98 7.96 -26.38 26.26
C LYS A 98 6.94 -26.67 27.36
N ARG A 99 5.72 -26.12 27.28
CA ARG A 99 4.64 -26.45 28.22
C ARG A 99 4.18 -27.89 28.09
N LEU A 100 4.07 -28.42 26.87
CA LEU A 100 3.71 -29.82 26.62
C LEU A 100 4.78 -30.79 27.14
N GLN A 101 6.07 -30.45 26.96
CA GLN A 101 7.19 -31.21 27.51
C GLN A 101 7.21 -31.19 29.05
N ASP A 102 7.00 -30.02 29.68
CA ASP A 102 6.97 -29.89 31.15
C ASP A 102 5.77 -30.63 31.78
N ALA A 103 4.66 -30.70 31.06
CA ALA A 103 3.49 -31.48 31.44
C ALA A 103 3.61 -32.99 31.14
N GLY A 104 4.71 -33.45 30.51
CA GLY A 104 4.93 -34.86 30.16
C GLY A 104 4.01 -35.39 29.06
N LEU A 105 3.46 -34.49 28.22
CA LEU A 105 2.50 -34.78 27.16
C LEU A 105 3.11 -34.74 25.74
N ALA A 106 4.43 -34.64 25.63
CA ALA A 106 5.17 -34.60 24.37
C ALA A 106 5.52 -35.99 23.83
#